data_AF-B6B8P9-F1
#
_entry.id   AF-B6B8P9-F1
#
_cell.length_a   1.000
_cell.length_b   1.000
_cell.length_c   1.000
_cell.angle_alpha   90.00
_cell.angle_beta   90.00
_cell.angle_gamma   90.00
#
_symmetry.space_group_name_H-M   'P 1'
#
loop_
_entity.id
_entity.type
_entity.pdbx_description
1 polymer ?
#
loop_
_entity_poly.entity_id
_entity_poly.type
_entity_poly.pdbx_seq_one_letter_code
_entity_poly.pdbx_strand_id
1 'polypeptide(L)' 'MKRILSLALLAPSSAFAAAFERPIPQPQTETAEFWFLVASIALIASLCLVQYLVSRR' A
#
# COMPACT_ATOMS: atom_id res chain seq x y z
N MET A 1 8.48 44.11 16.69
CA MET A 1 8.68 43.25 15.49
C MET A 1 10.02 42.53 15.50
N LYS A 2 11.17 43.24 15.60
CA LYS A 2 12.52 42.61 15.58
C LYS A 2 12.72 41.47 16.60
N ARG A 3 12.21 41.64 17.84
CA ARG A 3 12.31 40.63 18.91
C ARG A 3 11.51 39.34 18.65
N ILE A 4 10.38 39.45 17.94
CA ILE A 4 9.52 38.30 17.61
C ILE A 4 10.21 37.43 16.55
N LEU A 5 10.89 38.07 15.61
CA LEU A 5 11.70 37.42 14.58
C LEU A 5 12.87 36.61 15.20
N SER A 6 13.54 37.16 16.21
CA SER A 6 14.60 36.46 16.94
C SER A 6 14.11 35.23 17.70
N LEU A 7 12.88 35.28 18.24
CA LEU A 7 12.28 34.13 18.93
C LEU A 7 11.83 33.05 17.95
N ALA A 8 11.37 33.41 16.75
CA ALA A 8 11.00 32.45 15.71
C ALA A 8 12.21 31.60 15.25
N LEU A 9 13.43 32.15 15.26
CA LEU A 9 14.67 31.43 14.93
C LEU A 9 15.05 30.35 15.95
N LEU A 10 14.49 30.39 17.16
CA LEU A 10 14.70 29.37 18.20
C LEU A 10 13.64 28.27 18.17
N ALA A 11 12.63 28.37 17.28
CA ALA A 11 11.61 27.34 17.17
C ALA A 11 12.20 26.04 16.60
N PRO A 12 11.72 24.87 17.04
CA PRO A 12 12.16 23.58 16.51
C PRO A 12 11.98 23.52 15.00
N SER A 13 12.87 22.81 14.30
CA SER A 13 12.77 22.63 12.84
C SER A 13 11.42 22.03 12.40
N SER A 14 10.79 21.21 13.25
CA SER A 14 9.45 20.66 13.02
C SER A 14 8.35 21.73 12.96
N ALA A 15 8.52 22.88 13.61
CA ALA A 15 7.57 24.00 13.52
C ALA A 15 7.56 24.65 12.12
N PHE A 16 8.58 24.37 11.31
CA PHE A 16 8.72 24.83 9.92
C PHE A 16 8.62 23.68 8.91
N ALA A 17 8.43 22.44 9.37
CA ALA A 17 8.31 21.30 8.48
C ALA A 17 6.97 21.35 7.73
N ALA A 18 7.00 20.92 6.47
CA ALA A 18 5.76 20.68 5.74
C ALA A 18 4.91 19.64 6.48
N ALA A 19 3.59 19.84 6.50
CA ALA A 19 2.68 18.86 7.07
C ALA A 19 2.84 17.53 6.31
N PHE A 20 2.91 16.42 7.05
CA PHE A 20 2.96 15.11 6.43
C PHE A 20 1.65 14.86 5.66
N GLU A 21 1.77 14.75 4.34
CA GLU A 21 0.68 14.30 3.50
C GLU A 21 0.72 12.77 3.43
N ARG A 22 -0.38 12.14 3.85
CA ARG A 22 -0.49 10.69 3.88
C ARG A 22 -0.63 10.20 2.43
N PRO A 23 0.20 9.25 1.97
CA PRO A 23 -0.03 8.62 0.69
C PRO A 23 -1.43 8.00 0.67
N ILE A 24 -2.27 8.42 -0.28
CA ILE A 24 -3.58 7.82 -0.50
C ILE A 24 -3.34 6.53 -1.30
N PRO A 25 -3.84 5.38 -0.83
CA PRO A 25 -3.78 4.16 -1.61
C PRO A 25 -4.40 4.36 -3.00
N GLN A 26 -3.75 3.84 -4.03
CA GLN A 26 -4.32 3.86 -5.37
C GLN A 26 -5.69 3.16 -5.35
N PRO A 27 -6.70 3.70 -6.05
CA PRO A 27 -8.00 3.06 -6.14
C PRO A 27 -7.88 1.69 -6.80
N GLN A 28 -8.74 0.76 -6.38
CA GLN A 28 -8.84 -0.55 -6.99
C GLN A 28 -9.29 -0.40 -8.45
N THR A 29 -8.50 -0.91 -9.38
CA THR A 29 -8.79 -0.83 -10.81
C THR A 29 -9.52 -2.08 -11.28
N GLU A 30 -10.45 -1.94 -12.21
CA GLU A 30 -11.16 -3.07 -12.83
C GLU A 30 -10.21 -4.15 -13.40
N THR A 31 -9.08 -3.73 -13.97
CA THR A 31 -8.05 -4.64 -14.50
C THR A 31 -7.40 -5.47 -13.39
N ALA A 32 -7.07 -4.86 -12.25
CA ALA A 32 -6.53 -5.57 -11.09
C ALA A 32 -7.54 -6.60 -10.53
N GLU A 33 -8.82 -6.24 -10.46
CA GLU A 33 -9.89 -7.17 -10.03
C GLU A 33 -10.00 -8.37 -10.95
N PHE A 34 -9.99 -8.14 -12.27
CA PHE A 34 -10.04 -9.19 -13.27
C PHE A 34 -8.87 -10.16 -13.13
N TRP A 35 -7.64 -9.65 -13.03
CA TRP A 35 -6.46 -10.50 -12.89
C TRP A 35 -6.38 -11.21 -11.53
N PHE A 36 -6.88 -10.59 -10.46
CA PHE A 36 -7.00 -11.24 -9.16
C PHE A 36 -7.95 -12.45 -9.23
N LEU A 37 -9.09 -12.32 -9.92
CA LEU A 37 -10.02 -13.43 -10.14
C LEU A 37 -9.37 -14.57 -10.93
N VAL A 38 -8.70 -14.25 -12.05
CA VAL A 38 -8.00 -15.24 -12.88
C VAL A 38 -6.94 -15.99 -12.07
N ALA A 39 -6.11 -15.26 -11.31
CA ALA A 39 -5.08 -15.85 -10.46
C ALA A 39 -5.68 -16.75 -9.37
N SER A 40 -6.80 -16.34 -8.77
CA SER A 40 -7.50 -17.12 -7.74
C SER A 40 -8.04 -18.45 -8.29
N ILE A 41 -8.64 -18.43 -9.48
CA ILE A 41 -9.13 -19.65 -10.15
C ILE A 41 -7.94 -20.57 -10.48
N ALA A 42 -6.85 -20.02 -11.02
CA ALA A 42 -5.66 -20.79 -11.35
C ALA A 42 -5.03 -21.45 -10.11
N LEU A 43 -5.00 -20.74 -8.97
CA LEU A 43 -4.53 -21.29 -7.70
C LEU A 43 -5.37 -22.49 -7.24
N ILE A 44 -6.70 -22.35 -7.24
CA ILE A 44 -7.61 -23.43 -6.84
C ILE A 44 -7.44 -24.64 -7.79
N ALA A 45 -7.40 -24.41 -9.10
CA ALA A 45 -7.16 -25.47 -10.08
C ALA A 45 -5.84 -26.20 -9.83
N SER A 46 -4.79 -25.47 -9.48
CA SER A 46 -3.47 -26.04 -9.16
C SER A 46 -3.53 -26.94 -7.92
N LEU A 47 -4.22 -26.50 -6.86
CA LEU A 47 -4.40 -27.30 -5.64
C LEU A 47 -5.19 -28.59 -5.91
N CYS A 48 -6.28 -28.49 -6.68
CA CYS A 48 -7.06 -29.65 -7.10
C CYS A 48 -6.21 -30.64 -7.92
N LEU A 49 -5.39 -30.13 -8.84
CA LEU A 49 -4.52 -30.95 -9.67
C LEU A 49 -3.46 -31.67 -8.82
N VAL A 50 -2.84 -30.98 -7.86
CA VAL A 50 -1.88 -31.60 -6.93
C VAL A 50 -2.55 -32.70 -6.12
N GLN A 51 -3.72 -32.43 -5.51
CA GLN A 51 -4.48 -33.42 -4.77
C GLN A 51 -4.78 -34.65 -5.64
N TYR A 52 -5.23 -34.43 -6.86
CA TYR A 52 -5.55 -35.50 -7.80
C TYR A 52 -4.34 -36.37 -8.15
N LEU A 53 -3.19 -35.76 -8.41
CA LEU A 53 -1.95 -36.48 -8.74
C LEU A 53 -1.45 -37.30 -7.55
N VAL A 54 -1.60 -36.80 -6.33
CA VAL A 54 -1.21 -37.51 -5.10
C VAL A 54 -2.18 -38.63 -4.78
N SER A 55 -3.50 -38.42 -4.89
CA SER A 55 -4.53 -39.45 -4.67
C SER A 55 -4.46 -40.64 -5.63
N ARG A 56 -3.71 -40.53 -6.72
CA ARG A 56 -3.50 -41.60 -7.71
C ARG A 56 -2.30 -42.49 -7.39
N ARG A 57 -1.48 -42.15 -6.40
CA ARG A 57 -0.42 -43.00 -5.87
C ARG A 57 -0.94 -43.85 -4.73
#